data_AF-A0A2E1AI30-F1
#
_entry.id   AF-A0A2E1AI30-F1
#
_cell.length_a   1.000
_cell.length_b   1.000
_cell.length_c   1.000
_cell.angle_alpha   90.00
_cell.angle_beta   90.00
_cell.angle_gamma   90.00
#
_symmetry.space_group_name_H-M   'P 1'
#
loop_
_entity.id
_entity.type
_entity.pdbx_description
1 polymer ?
#
loop_
_entity_poly.entity_id
_entity_poly.type
_entity_poly.pdbx_seq_one_letter_code
_entity_poly.pdbx_strand_id
1 'polypeptide(L)'
;MTSRENGILIGVVTSLEDPENLGRVKVRFPHLEDKQSDWARLVSPMAGKERGLFMRPEVDDEVLVVFEYGDPRRPHIVGALWNSEDKLPPELGEAKKNDIRSITSRSGHVIKLDDTDGEQKIEIFAKDGKQKIVLDAAKNLIQVDCDSVSVEIKGSGDVKVTATKIEIEASGDMTLSAGGNMTIKGAKVDINP
;
A
#
# COMPACT_ATOMS: atom_id res chain seq x y z
N MET A 1 22.19 -26.58 -22.36
CA MET A 1 22.11 -25.22 -21.83
C MET A 1 23.46 -24.58 -21.98
N THR A 2 23.54 -23.43 -22.63
CA THR A 2 24.79 -22.65 -22.73
C THR A 2 25.03 -21.91 -21.42
N SER A 3 26.27 -21.52 -21.10
CA SER A 3 26.60 -20.91 -19.79
C SER A 3 25.87 -19.60 -19.50
N ARG A 4 25.25 -18.97 -20.50
CA ARG A 4 24.42 -17.76 -20.34
C ARG A 4 23.00 -18.05 -19.84
N GLU A 5 22.50 -19.27 -19.96
CA GLU A 5 21.16 -19.69 -19.52
C GLU A 5 21.10 -20.13 -18.05
N ASN A 6 22.26 -20.28 -17.40
CA ASN A 6 22.37 -20.61 -15.96
C ASN A 6 22.32 -19.35 -15.07
N GLY A 7 21.98 -18.19 -15.64
CA GLY A 7 21.97 -16.91 -14.95
C GLY A 7 20.58 -16.47 -14.49
N ILE A 8 20.48 -15.18 -14.18
CA ILE A 8 19.22 -14.50 -13.87
C ILE A 8 18.58 -14.07 -15.19
N LEU A 9 17.28 -14.31 -15.36
CA LEU A 9 16.53 -13.93 -16.56
C LEU A 9 15.45 -12.91 -16.27
N ILE A 10 15.15 -12.07 -17.27
CA ILE A 10 13.96 -11.23 -17.29
C ILE A 10 12.80 -12.06 -17.87
N GLY A 11 11.70 -12.15 -17.14
CA GLY A 11 10.45 -12.76 -17.57
C GLY A 11 9.29 -11.77 -17.52
N VAL A 12 8.22 -12.09 -18.23
CA VAL A 12 6.96 -11.34 -18.20
C VAL A 12 5.88 -12.26 -17.65
N VAL A 13 5.12 -11.82 -16.65
CA VAL A 13 4.08 -12.63 -16.02
C VAL A 13 2.96 -12.93 -17.01
N THR A 14 2.55 -14.19 -17.09
CA THR A 14 1.52 -14.67 -18.02
C THR A 14 0.30 -15.25 -17.35
N SER A 15 0.41 -15.72 -16.10
CA SER A 15 -0.73 -16.26 -15.37
C SER A 15 -0.53 -16.21 -13.85
N LEU A 16 -1.63 -15.97 -13.15
CA LEU A 16 -1.74 -15.97 -11.69
C LEU A 16 -2.58 -17.15 -11.17
N GLU A 17 -3.07 -18.02 -12.05
CA GLU A 17 -4.00 -19.13 -11.76
C GLU A 17 -3.26 -20.37 -11.25
N ASP A 18 -2.60 -20.24 -10.10
CA ASP A 18 -1.84 -21.33 -9.48
C ASP A 18 -2.76 -22.48 -9.04
N PRO A 19 -2.67 -23.69 -9.64
CA PRO A 19 -3.55 -24.81 -9.35
C PRO A 19 -3.40 -25.36 -7.92
N GLU A 20 -2.27 -25.07 -7.25
CA GLU A 20 -2.03 -25.49 -5.86
C GLU A 20 -2.27 -24.36 -4.86
N ASN A 21 -2.70 -23.17 -5.32
CA ASN A 21 -3.00 -22.01 -4.49
C ASN A 21 -1.82 -21.61 -3.56
N LEU A 22 -0.59 -21.71 -4.05
CA LEU A 22 0.63 -21.33 -3.33
C LEU A 22 1.03 -19.87 -3.60
N GLY A 23 0.26 -19.15 -4.41
CA GLY A 23 0.54 -17.77 -4.81
C GLY A 23 1.63 -17.63 -5.87
N ARG A 24 1.99 -18.72 -6.58
CA ARG A 24 2.99 -18.71 -7.65
C ARG A 24 2.48 -17.97 -8.90
N VAL A 25 3.41 -17.66 -9.79
CA VAL A 25 3.10 -17.07 -11.11
C VAL A 25 3.76 -17.88 -12.23
N LYS A 26 3.18 -17.85 -13.42
CA LYS A 26 3.88 -18.25 -14.65
C LYS A 26 4.45 -17.04 -15.34
N VAL A 27 5.59 -17.24 -16.01
CA VAL A 27 6.23 -16.22 -16.84
C VAL A 27 6.58 -16.77 -18.21
N ARG A 28 6.65 -15.88 -19.20
CA ARG A 28 7.35 -16.12 -20.47
C ARG A 28 8.69 -15.42 -20.46
N PHE A 29 9.64 -15.92 -21.23
CA PHE A 29 10.97 -15.32 -21.39
C PHE A 29 11.10 -14.72 -22.80
N PRO A 30 10.95 -13.40 -22.98
CA PRO A 30 11.03 -12.77 -24.31
C PRO A 30 12.34 -13.06 -25.05
N HIS A 31 13.44 -13.17 -24.29
CA HIS A 31 14.79 -13.44 -24.82
C HIS A 31 15.02 -14.91 -25.21
N LEU A 32 14.06 -15.80 -24.93
CA LEU A 32 14.11 -17.23 -25.24
C LEU A 32 12.87 -17.65 -26.03
N GLU A 33 12.53 -16.89 -27.08
CA GLU A 33 11.42 -17.18 -27.99
C GLU A 33 10.07 -17.35 -27.24
N ASP A 34 9.84 -16.51 -26.23
CA ASP A 34 8.63 -16.54 -25.37
C ASP A 34 8.35 -17.90 -24.70
N LYS A 35 9.40 -18.70 -24.48
CA LYS A 35 9.30 -19.95 -23.73
C LYS A 35 8.67 -19.69 -22.35
N GLN A 36 7.71 -20.53 -21.98
CA GLN A 36 7.04 -20.49 -20.69
C GLN A 36 7.87 -21.17 -19.60
N SER A 37 7.81 -20.62 -18.39
CA SER A 37 8.34 -21.23 -17.18
C SER A 37 7.42 -22.31 -16.62
N ASP A 38 7.95 -23.11 -15.69
CA ASP A 38 7.11 -23.75 -14.67
C ASP A 38 6.59 -22.70 -13.67
N TRP A 39 5.72 -23.08 -12.72
CA TRP A 39 5.22 -22.18 -11.69
C TRP A 39 6.34 -21.67 -10.79
N ALA A 40 6.54 -20.35 -10.78
CA ALA A 40 7.60 -19.68 -10.04
C ALA A 40 7.11 -19.20 -8.67
N ARG A 41 7.85 -19.57 -7.61
CA ARG A 41 7.61 -19.06 -6.25
C ARG A 41 8.11 -17.62 -6.11
N LEU A 42 7.47 -16.82 -5.27
CA LEU A 42 7.89 -15.44 -5.01
C LEU A 42 8.81 -15.39 -3.79
N VAL A 43 9.96 -14.74 -3.95
CA VAL A 43 10.75 -14.27 -2.82
C VAL A 43 9.99 -13.11 -2.17
N SER A 44 9.83 -13.19 -0.85
CA SER A 44 9.21 -12.13 -0.05
C SER A 44 10.16 -11.73 1.08
N PRO A 45 10.21 -10.43 1.46
CA PRO A 45 10.95 -9.98 2.63
C PRO A 45 10.59 -10.73 3.93
N MET A 46 9.36 -11.23 4.04
CA MET A 46 8.92 -12.09 5.14
C MET A 46 7.86 -13.07 4.65
N ALA A 47 8.07 -14.36 4.89
CA ALA A 47 7.06 -15.40 4.66
C ALA A 47 7.08 -16.41 5.81
N GLY A 48 5.89 -16.78 6.31
CA GLY A 48 5.71 -17.79 7.34
C GLY A 48 4.26 -18.24 7.44
N LYS A 49 3.97 -19.20 8.33
CA LYS A 49 2.59 -19.68 8.54
C LYS A 49 1.68 -18.50 8.91
N GLU A 50 0.70 -18.22 8.05
CA GLU A 50 -0.35 -17.17 8.21
C GLU A 50 0.19 -15.74 8.43
N ARG A 51 1.41 -15.45 7.96
CA ARG A 51 2.01 -14.10 8.07
C ARG A 51 3.03 -13.84 6.96
N GLY A 52 3.22 -12.59 6.59
CA GLY A 52 4.27 -12.18 5.66
C GLY A 52 3.92 -10.92 4.87
N LEU A 53 4.81 -10.55 3.96
CA LEU A 53 4.58 -9.49 2.98
C LEU A 53 4.23 -10.13 1.63
N PHE A 54 2.95 -10.16 1.28
CA PHE A 54 2.52 -10.73 0.00
C PHE A 54 2.25 -9.62 -1.01
N MET A 55 3.21 -9.40 -1.92
CA MET A 55 3.13 -8.46 -3.03
C MET A 55 3.37 -9.22 -4.32
N ARG A 56 2.29 -9.66 -4.96
CA ARG A 56 2.35 -10.45 -6.19
C ARG A 56 2.34 -9.52 -7.40
N PRO A 57 3.23 -9.71 -8.40
CA PRO A 57 3.17 -8.96 -9.65
C PRO A 57 1.88 -9.30 -10.42
N GLU A 58 1.48 -8.40 -11.29
CA GLU A 58 0.31 -8.53 -12.15
C GLU A 58 0.66 -9.27 -13.44
N VAL A 59 -0.35 -9.71 -14.20
CA VAL A 59 -0.13 -10.19 -15.58
C VAL A 59 0.46 -9.04 -16.39
N ASP A 60 1.40 -9.38 -17.26
CA ASP A 60 2.21 -8.47 -18.09
C ASP A 60 3.31 -7.69 -17.37
N ASP A 61 3.43 -7.78 -16.03
CA ASP A 61 4.57 -7.19 -15.30
C ASP A 61 5.90 -7.88 -15.67
N GLU A 62 6.95 -7.07 -15.81
CA GLU A 62 8.32 -7.55 -15.95
C GLU A 62 8.90 -7.97 -14.58
N VAL A 63 9.50 -9.16 -14.53
CA VAL A 63 10.02 -9.76 -13.31
C VAL A 63 11.41 -10.36 -13.49
N LEU A 64 12.17 -10.35 -12.40
CA LEU A 64 13.49 -10.96 -12.34
C LEU A 64 13.37 -12.41 -11.83
N VAL A 65 13.85 -13.36 -12.63
CA VAL A 65 13.70 -14.79 -12.40
C VAL A 65 15.06 -15.44 -12.16
N VAL A 66 15.16 -16.22 -11.09
CA VAL A 66 16.31 -17.06 -10.76
C VAL A 66 15.90 -18.53 -10.72
N PHE A 67 16.86 -19.42 -10.95
CA PHE A 67 16.62 -20.86 -11.02
C PHE A 67 17.38 -21.57 -9.90
N GLU A 68 16.65 -22.33 -9.08
CA GLU A 68 17.25 -23.12 -7.99
C GLU A 68 18.25 -24.12 -8.57
N TYR A 69 19.51 -24.05 -8.15
CA TYR A 69 20.62 -24.84 -8.70
C TYR A 69 20.83 -24.69 -10.21
N GLY A 70 20.33 -23.62 -10.82
CA GLY A 70 20.37 -23.42 -12.27
C GLY A 70 19.41 -24.34 -13.05
N ASP A 71 18.44 -24.98 -12.39
CA ASP A 71 17.43 -25.82 -13.04
C ASP A 71 16.22 -24.98 -13.51
N PRO A 72 15.96 -24.85 -14.82
CA PRO A 72 14.85 -24.04 -15.32
C PRO A 72 13.45 -24.51 -14.91
N ARG A 73 13.35 -25.73 -14.38
CA ARG A 73 12.10 -26.27 -13.81
C ARG A 73 11.84 -25.79 -12.39
N ARG A 74 12.77 -25.07 -11.77
CA ARG A 74 12.66 -24.53 -10.40
C ARG A 74 12.80 -23.01 -10.36
N PRO A 75 11.92 -22.26 -11.06
CA PRO A 75 12.00 -20.81 -11.11
C PRO A 75 11.54 -20.16 -9.80
N HIS A 76 12.16 -19.03 -9.47
CA HIS A 76 11.80 -18.15 -8.37
C HIS A 76 11.82 -16.71 -8.85
N ILE A 77 10.79 -15.95 -8.51
CA ILE A 77 10.71 -14.51 -8.74
C ILE A 77 11.41 -13.79 -7.60
N VAL A 78 12.42 -12.98 -7.90
CA VAL A 78 13.15 -12.18 -6.89
C VAL A 78 12.50 -10.81 -6.68
N GLY A 79 11.88 -10.26 -7.72
CA GLY A 79 11.19 -8.98 -7.68
C GLY A 79 10.66 -8.60 -9.06
N ALA A 80 9.94 -7.48 -9.11
CA ALA A 80 9.47 -6.85 -10.34
C ALA A 80 10.39 -5.70 -10.77
N LEU A 81 10.35 -5.35 -12.05
CA LEU A 81 11.16 -4.30 -12.65
C LEU A 81 10.25 -3.28 -13.32
N TRP A 82 10.47 -2.00 -13.00
CA TRP A 82 9.93 -0.92 -13.83
C TRP A 82 10.69 -0.85 -15.16
N ASN A 83 10.00 -0.45 -16.21
CA ASN A 83 10.53 -0.39 -17.57
C ASN A 83 10.03 0.88 -18.31
N SER A 84 10.17 0.92 -19.64
CA SER A 84 9.76 2.09 -20.43
C SER A 84 8.26 2.32 -20.44
N GLU A 85 7.47 1.25 -20.34
CA GLU A 85 6.01 1.24 -20.30
C GLU A 85 5.50 1.33 -18.85
N ASP A 86 5.97 0.45 -17.97
CA ASP A 86 5.66 0.42 -16.54
C ASP A 86 6.54 1.40 -15.79
N LYS A 87 6.13 2.66 -15.79
CA LYS A 87 6.84 3.75 -15.11
C LYS A 87 6.78 3.62 -13.59
N LEU A 88 7.76 4.25 -12.93
CA LEU A 88 7.71 4.53 -11.49
C LEU A 88 6.42 5.27 -11.11
N PRO A 89 5.87 5.02 -9.91
CA PRO A 89 4.73 5.77 -9.39
C PRO A 89 5.00 7.29 -9.41
N PRO A 90 4.02 8.11 -9.85
CA PRO A 90 4.23 9.56 -10.06
C PRO A 90 4.53 10.32 -8.76
N GLU A 91 4.11 9.81 -7.60
CA GLU A 91 4.35 10.43 -6.30
C GLU A 91 5.82 10.43 -5.86
N LEU A 92 6.67 9.59 -6.46
CA LEU A 92 8.10 9.54 -6.15
C LEU A 92 8.86 10.78 -6.65
N GLY A 93 8.27 11.59 -7.53
CA GLY A 93 8.85 12.85 -7.99
C GLY A 93 10.13 12.72 -8.82
N GLU A 94 10.95 13.77 -8.85
CA GLU A 94 12.20 13.80 -9.62
C GLU A 94 13.33 13.03 -8.94
N ALA A 95 14.12 12.27 -9.73
CA ALA A 95 15.23 11.45 -9.26
C ALA A 95 16.41 12.20 -8.58
N LYS A 96 16.37 13.54 -8.48
CA LYS A 96 17.47 14.34 -7.94
C LYS A 96 17.65 14.14 -6.42
N LYS A 97 16.60 13.73 -5.72
CA LYS A 97 16.62 13.43 -4.28
C LYS A 97 15.77 12.20 -3.99
N ASN A 98 16.15 11.44 -2.96
CA ASN A 98 15.45 10.24 -2.52
C ASN A 98 14.69 10.52 -1.21
N ASP A 99 13.91 11.59 -1.23
CA ASP A 99 13.15 12.06 -0.07
C ASP A 99 11.81 11.33 0.03
N ILE A 100 11.29 10.81 -1.09
CA ILE A 100 10.01 10.10 -1.12
C ILE A 100 10.23 8.59 -1.19
N ARG A 101 9.59 7.86 -0.27
CA ARG A 101 9.46 6.39 -0.29
C ARG A 101 7.98 6.05 -0.29
N SER A 102 7.54 5.16 -1.18
CA SER A 102 6.13 4.77 -1.20
C SER A 102 5.90 3.29 -1.47
N ILE A 103 4.71 2.84 -1.07
CA ILE A 103 4.06 1.63 -1.56
C ILE A 103 2.80 2.07 -2.29
N THR A 104 2.69 1.68 -3.55
CA THR A 104 1.58 2.07 -4.44
C THR A 104 0.90 0.81 -4.93
N SER A 105 -0.40 0.65 -4.67
CA SER A 105 -1.18 -0.47 -5.20
C SER A 105 -1.53 -0.26 -6.68
N ARG A 106 -1.91 -1.34 -7.38
CA ARG A 106 -2.44 -1.25 -8.75
C ARG A 106 -3.61 -0.28 -8.91
N SER A 107 -4.46 -0.16 -7.90
CA SER A 107 -5.59 0.78 -7.90
C SER A 107 -5.19 2.22 -7.55
N GLY A 108 -3.92 2.47 -7.21
CA GLY A 108 -3.40 3.79 -6.85
C GLY A 108 -3.57 4.16 -5.38
N HIS A 109 -3.82 3.19 -4.47
CA HIS A 109 -3.73 3.48 -3.04
C HIS A 109 -2.26 3.60 -2.64
N VAL A 110 -1.94 4.61 -1.83
CA VAL A 110 -0.56 4.97 -1.51
C VAL A 110 -0.33 4.99 -0.01
N ILE A 111 0.79 4.42 0.41
CA ILE A 111 1.46 4.72 1.67
C ILE A 111 2.75 5.45 1.31
N LYS A 112 2.90 6.70 1.71
CA LYS A 112 4.02 7.57 1.37
C LYS A 112 4.72 8.08 2.62
N LEU A 113 6.05 7.97 2.64
CA LEU A 113 6.94 8.62 3.59
C LEU A 113 7.67 9.73 2.82
N ASP A 114 7.58 10.94 3.35
CA ASP A 114 8.20 12.15 2.80
C ASP A 114 9.23 12.63 3.81
N ASP A 115 10.51 12.50 3.46
CA ASP A 115 11.67 12.89 4.26
C ASP A 115 12.20 14.29 3.88
N THR A 116 11.44 15.06 3.07
CA THR A 116 11.84 16.41 2.66
C THR A 116 12.05 17.31 3.88
N ASP A 117 13.22 17.94 3.97
CA ASP A 117 13.61 18.81 5.08
C ASP A 117 12.58 19.92 5.34
N GLY A 118 11.97 19.92 6.53
CA GLY A 118 10.98 20.92 6.94
C GLY A 118 9.54 20.60 6.50
N GLU A 119 9.32 19.50 5.77
CA GLU A 119 8.01 19.06 5.29
C GLU A 119 7.73 17.58 5.57
N GLN A 120 8.46 17.00 6.53
CA GLN A 120 8.41 15.56 6.80
C GLN A 120 7.01 15.11 7.21
N LYS A 121 6.51 14.07 6.56
CA LYS A 121 5.17 13.52 6.81
C LYS A 121 5.02 12.08 6.36
N ILE A 122 4.05 11.39 6.97
CA ILE A 122 3.55 10.09 6.53
C ILE A 122 2.13 10.28 6.02
N GLU A 123 1.85 9.80 4.82
CA GLU A 123 0.56 9.95 4.15
C GLU A 123 0.03 8.57 3.75
N ILE A 124 -1.24 8.28 4.07
CA ILE A 124 -1.98 7.13 3.57
C ILE A 124 -3.19 7.66 2.83
N PHE A 125 -3.30 7.42 1.53
CA PHE A 125 -4.39 7.97 0.72
C PHE A 125 -4.87 7.04 -0.39
N ALA A 126 -6.16 7.20 -0.73
CA ALA A 126 -6.73 6.57 -1.92
C ALA A 126 -6.29 7.30 -3.21
N LYS A 127 -6.52 6.68 -4.38
CA LYS A 127 -6.04 7.14 -5.70
C LYS A 127 -6.21 8.63 -5.99
N ASP A 128 -7.34 9.20 -5.59
CA ASP A 128 -7.70 10.60 -5.87
C ASP A 128 -7.27 11.57 -4.77
N GLY A 129 -6.64 11.07 -3.70
CA GLY A 129 -6.25 11.85 -2.53
C GLY A 129 -7.42 12.32 -1.66
N LYS A 130 -8.67 11.96 -2.00
CA LYS A 130 -9.87 12.45 -1.32
C LYS A 130 -10.11 11.80 0.04
N GLN A 131 -9.59 10.60 0.25
CA GLN A 131 -9.57 9.94 1.56
C GLN A 131 -8.13 9.84 2.00
N LYS A 132 -7.77 10.49 3.10
CA LYS A 132 -6.39 10.62 3.51
C LYS A 132 -6.22 10.65 5.03
N ILE A 133 -5.18 9.99 5.49
CA ILE A 133 -4.64 10.13 6.85
C ILE A 133 -3.22 10.70 6.72
N VAL A 134 -2.92 11.76 7.46
CA VAL A 134 -1.62 12.42 7.46
C VAL A 134 -1.08 12.50 8.87
N LEU A 135 0.17 12.06 9.05
CA LEU A 135 0.99 12.39 10.20
C LEU A 135 2.02 13.41 9.72
N ASP A 136 1.77 14.70 9.97
CA ASP A 136 2.63 15.81 9.58
C ASP A 136 3.58 16.14 10.74
N ALA A 137 4.81 15.65 10.64
CA ALA A 137 5.82 15.83 11.69
C ALA A 137 6.30 17.27 11.75
N ALA A 138 6.37 17.97 10.61
CA ALA A 138 6.77 19.37 10.54
C ALA A 138 5.79 20.31 11.27
N LYS A 139 4.49 19.99 11.24
CA LYS A 139 3.44 20.76 11.94
C LYS A 139 3.03 20.16 13.29
N ASN A 140 3.55 18.99 13.66
CA ASN A 140 3.09 18.22 14.82
C ASN A 140 1.56 17.99 14.79
N LEU A 141 1.05 17.56 13.64
CA LEU A 141 -0.38 17.44 13.34
C LEU A 141 -0.72 16.03 12.83
N ILE A 142 -1.85 15.49 13.31
CA ILE A 142 -2.51 14.33 12.69
C ILE A 142 -3.80 14.82 12.04
N GLN A 143 -3.97 14.56 10.75
CA GLN A 143 -5.14 14.96 9.97
C GLN A 143 -5.82 13.74 9.36
N VAL A 144 -7.15 13.70 9.45
CA VAL A 144 -8.02 12.77 8.72
C VAL A 144 -8.89 13.62 7.79
N ASP A 145 -8.76 13.42 6.49
CA ASP A 145 -9.45 14.18 5.47
C ASP A 145 -10.31 13.25 4.59
N CYS A 146 -11.54 13.69 4.29
CA CYS A 146 -12.52 12.95 3.50
C CYS A 146 -13.39 13.90 2.66
N ASP A 147 -13.03 14.07 1.39
CA ASP A 147 -13.78 14.89 0.42
C ASP A 147 -14.96 14.12 -0.17
N SER A 148 -16.07 13.99 0.58
CA SER A 148 -17.46 13.68 0.14
C SER A 148 -18.10 12.29 0.35
N VAL A 149 -17.58 11.41 1.21
CA VAL A 149 -18.31 10.16 1.58
C VAL A 149 -18.80 10.19 3.03
N SER A 150 -17.95 9.85 3.98
CA SER A 150 -18.28 9.81 5.41
C SER A 150 -17.04 9.44 6.22
N VAL A 151 -16.95 9.93 7.45
CA VAL A 151 -16.01 9.40 8.46
C VAL A 151 -16.85 8.76 9.56
N GLU A 152 -16.60 7.49 9.85
CA GLU A 152 -17.34 6.75 10.88
C GLU A 152 -16.37 6.16 11.92
N ILE A 153 -16.67 6.39 13.20
CA ILE A 153 -15.91 5.85 14.33
C ILE A 153 -16.86 4.92 15.11
N LYS A 154 -16.63 3.61 15.00
CA LYS A 154 -17.42 2.57 15.67
C LYS A 154 -16.57 1.80 16.67
N GLY A 155 -17.11 1.56 17.86
CA GLY A 155 -16.52 0.70 18.89
C GLY A 155 -17.61 -0.04 19.65
N SER A 156 -17.39 -1.33 19.94
CA SER A 156 -18.27 -2.11 20.82
C SER A 156 -18.00 -1.87 22.31
N GLY A 157 -16.85 -1.28 22.64
CA GLY A 157 -16.47 -0.82 23.97
C GLY A 157 -16.39 0.71 24.05
N ASP A 158 -15.45 1.22 24.84
CA ASP A 158 -15.27 2.66 25.07
C ASP A 158 -14.62 3.37 23.87
N VAL A 159 -15.16 4.53 23.50
CA VAL A 159 -14.48 5.55 22.68
C VAL A 159 -14.25 6.78 23.56
N LYS A 160 -12.98 7.16 23.79
CA LYS A 160 -12.60 8.28 24.66
C LYS A 160 -11.82 9.32 23.87
N VAL A 161 -12.22 10.59 24.00
CA VAL A 161 -11.52 11.76 23.44
C VAL A 161 -11.16 12.68 24.59
N THR A 162 -9.88 13.04 24.72
CA THR A 162 -9.39 13.92 25.78
C THR A 162 -8.37 14.89 25.20
N ALA A 163 -8.63 16.18 25.37
CA ALA A 163 -7.76 17.26 24.93
C ALA A 163 -8.02 18.50 25.79
N THR A 164 -7.10 19.47 25.75
CA THR A 164 -7.28 20.77 26.41
C THR A 164 -8.48 21.55 25.83
N LYS A 165 -8.71 21.42 24.52
CA LYS A 165 -9.87 21.97 23.80
C LYS A 165 -10.37 20.89 22.83
N ILE A 166 -11.68 20.70 22.75
CA ILE A 166 -12.34 19.92 21.70
C ILE A 166 -13.30 20.86 20.99
N GLU A 167 -13.25 20.88 19.67
CA GLU A 167 -14.12 21.67 18.80
C GLU A 167 -14.76 20.71 17.81
N ILE A 168 -16.10 20.75 17.73
CA ILE A 168 -16.90 19.90 16.83
C ILE A 168 -17.87 20.85 16.14
N GLU A 169 -17.82 20.88 14.81
CA GLU A 169 -18.63 21.77 13.99
C GLU A 169 -19.33 20.93 12.91
N ALA A 170 -20.59 21.27 12.64
CA ALA A 170 -21.37 20.75 11.53
C ALA A 170 -22.02 21.93 10.82
N SER A 171 -21.89 22.00 9.49
CA SER A 171 -22.56 23.03 8.68
C SER A 171 -24.06 22.74 8.50
N GLY A 172 -24.44 21.47 8.58
CA GLY A 172 -25.82 21.02 8.66
C GLY A 172 -26.18 20.59 10.08
N ASP A 173 -26.95 19.51 10.20
CA ASP A 173 -27.43 19.04 11.49
C ASP A 173 -26.33 18.33 12.30
N MET A 174 -26.33 18.57 13.62
CA MET A 174 -25.55 17.78 14.59
C MET A 174 -26.49 16.96 15.47
N THR A 175 -26.30 15.64 15.49
CA THR A 175 -27.09 14.72 16.34
C THR A 175 -26.21 14.01 17.36
N LEU A 176 -26.59 14.09 18.63
CA LEU A 176 -25.97 13.36 19.74
C LEU A 176 -27.05 12.47 20.37
N SER A 177 -26.79 11.16 20.46
CA SER A 177 -27.76 10.20 21.01
C SER A 177 -27.09 9.19 21.94
N ALA A 178 -27.82 8.77 22.96
CA ALA A 178 -27.41 7.71 23.89
C ALA A 178 -28.63 6.83 24.18
N GLY A 179 -28.47 5.51 24.08
CA GLY A 179 -29.53 4.56 24.49
C GLY A 179 -29.68 4.44 26.01
N GLY A 180 -28.65 4.84 26.76
CA GLY A 180 -28.67 4.97 28.21
C GLY A 180 -28.50 6.44 28.64
N ASN A 181 -27.64 6.68 29.63
CA ASN A 181 -27.44 8.03 30.16
C ASN A 181 -26.47 8.87 29.30
N MET A 182 -26.86 10.09 28.98
CA MET A 182 -25.96 11.14 28.49
C MET A 182 -25.59 12.07 29.66
N THR A 183 -24.29 12.30 29.87
CA THR A 183 -23.78 13.20 30.94
C THR A 183 -22.89 14.26 30.34
N ILE A 184 -23.27 15.54 30.50
CA ILE A 184 -22.48 16.70 30.08
C ILE A 184 -22.08 17.47 31.33
N LYS A 185 -20.78 17.72 31.51
CA LYS A 185 -20.22 18.42 32.67
C LYS A 185 -19.31 19.55 32.20
N GLY A 186 -19.50 20.73 32.76
CA GLY A 186 -18.65 21.89 32.56
C GLY A 186 -18.91 22.90 33.67
N ALA A 187 -17.94 23.79 33.92
CA ALA A 187 -18.15 24.90 34.85
C ALA A 187 -19.29 25.83 34.39
N LYS A 188 -19.46 25.95 33.07
CA LYS A 188 -20.57 26.62 32.39
C LYS A 188 -21.03 25.75 31.21
N VAL A 189 -22.34 25.63 31.02
CA VAL A 189 -22.95 24.95 29.86
C VAL A 189 -23.97 25.92 29.28
N ASP A 190 -23.68 26.44 28.09
CA ASP A 190 -24.59 27.31 27.34
C ASP A 190 -25.28 26.47 26.25
N ILE A 191 -26.61 26.53 26.19
CA ILE A 191 -27.41 25.93 25.13
C ILE A 191 -28.19 27.07 24.50
N ASN A 192 -27.75 27.50 23.32
CA ASN A 192 -28.40 28.59 22.60
C ASN A 192 -29.29 27.97 21.50
N PRO A 193 -30.55 28.39 21.40
CA PRO A 193 -31.43 28.00 20.30
C PRO A 193 -31.06 28.66 18.98
#